data_AF-A0A0R2FFE6-F1
#
_entry.id   AF-A0A0R2FFE6-F1
#
_cell.length_a   1.000
_cell.length_b   1.000
_cell.length_c   1.000
_cell.angle_alpha   90.00
_cell.angle_beta   90.00
_cell.angle_gamma   90.00
#
_symmetry.space_group_name_H-M   'P 1'
#
loop_
_entity.id
_entity.type
_entity.pdbx_description
1 polymer ?
#
loop_
_entity_poly.entity_id
_entity_poly.type
_entity_poly.pdbx_seq_one_letter_code
_entity_poly.pdbx_strand_id
1 'polypeptide(L)' 'MSNRLEILTEYRLANHQLDELKLTECKQVQPTDQTVTIEPKYGRAMKDLSDKCANLNMILEAMAASED' A
#
# COMPACT_ATOMS: atom_id res chain seq x y z
N MET A 1 -8.40 -1.85 25.12
CA MET A 1 -8.42 -1.16 23.81
C MET A 1 -7.17 -1.54 23.00
N SER A 2 -7.04 -2.82 22.59
CA SER A 2 -5.90 -3.28 21.75
C SER A 2 -6.18 -3.18 20.25
N ASN A 3 -7.45 -3.28 19.85
CA ASN A 3 -7.82 -3.53 18.45
C ASN A 3 -7.45 -2.40 17.49
N ARG A 4 -7.61 -1.12 17.90
CA ARG A 4 -7.25 0.04 17.07
C ARG A 4 -5.73 0.13 16.82
N LEU A 5 -4.94 -0.21 17.82
CA LEU A 5 -3.48 -0.11 17.74
C LEU A 5 -2.91 -1.23 16.85
N GLU A 6 -3.49 -2.43 16.94
CA GLU A 6 -3.20 -3.56 16.05
C GLU A 6 -3.52 -3.22 14.58
N ILE A 7 -4.71 -2.66 14.31
CA ILE A 7 -5.11 -2.25 12.95
C ILE A 7 -4.19 -1.15 12.40
N LEU A 8 -3.77 -0.19 13.22
CA LEU A 8 -2.80 0.83 12.83
C LEU A 8 -1.42 0.25 12.51
N THR A 9 -0.96 -0.75 13.28
CA THR A 9 0.31 -1.43 12.99
C THR A 9 0.23 -2.24 11.70
N GLU A 10 -0.87 -2.93 11.44
CA GLU A 10 -1.10 -3.65 10.19
C GLU A 10 -1.17 -2.72 8.98
N TYR A 11 -1.85 -1.58 9.12
CA TYR A 11 -1.93 -0.55 8.08
C TYR A 11 -0.54 0.02 7.74
N ARG A 12 0.28 0.32 8.76
CA ARG A 12 1.66 0.79 8.54
C ARG A 12 2.53 -0.26 7.86
N LEU A 13 2.40 -1.53 8.27
CA LEU A 13 3.14 -2.63 7.65
C LEU A 13 2.77 -2.81 6.17
N ALA A 14 1.47 -2.79 5.86
CA ALA A 14 0.97 -2.91 4.49
C ALA A 14 1.44 -1.74 3.60
N ASN A 15 1.42 -0.51 4.13
CA ASN A 15 1.95 0.65 3.42
C ASN A 15 3.46 0.54 3.16
N HIS A 16 4.23 0.08 4.14
CA HIS A 16 5.67 -0.14 3.94
C HIS A 16 5.94 -1.16 2.83
N GLN A 17 5.20 -2.27 2.81
CA GLN A 17 5.32 -3.28 1.75
C GLN A 17 4.95 -2.73 0.37
N LEU A 18 3.92 -1.88 0.30
CA LEU A 18 3.51 -1.22 -0.94
C LEU A 18 4.57 -0.23 -1.45
N ASP A 19 5.21 0.53 -0.55
CA ASP A 19 6.30 1.43 -0.90
C ASP A 19 7.57 0.67 -1.34
N GLU A 20 7.91 -0.44 -0.70
CA GLU A 20 9.03 -1.30 -1.14
C GLU A 20 8.81 -1.87 -2.54
N LEU A 21 7.59 -2.31 -2.85
CA LEU A 21 7.24 -2.78 -4.20
C LEU A 21 7.38 -1.65 -5.23
N LYS A 22 6.93 -0.43 -4.90
CA LYS A 22 7.05 0.74 -5.79
C LYS A 22 8.51 1.10 -6.04
N LEU A 23 9.32 1.12 -4.99
CA LEU A 23 10.76 1.37 -5.11
C LEU A 23 11.46 0.29 -5.92
N THR A 24 11.03 -0.97 -5.79
CA THR A 24 11.58 -2.09 -6.56
C THR A 24 11.24 -1.97 -8.05
N GLU A 25 9.99 -1.61 -8.38
CA GLU A 25 9.60 -1.33 -9.77
C GLU A 25 10.38 -0.14 -10.35
N CYS A 26 10.50 0.97 -9.61
CA CYS A 26 11.29 2.12 -10.07
C CYS A 26 12.77 1.79 -10.28
N LYS A 27 13.39 0.97 -9.42
CA LYS A 27 14.80 0.57 -9.56
C LYS A 27 15.06 -0.36 -10.75
N GLN A 28 14.06 -1.10 -11.22
CA GLN A 28 14.19 -1.95 -12.42
C GLN A 28 14.22 -1.13 -13.72
N VAL A 29 13.81 0.15 -13.67
CA VAL A 29 13.88 1.05 -14.81
C VAL A 29 15.27 1.69 -14.84
N GLN A 30 16.16 1.15 -15.67
CA GLN A 30 17.41 1.84 -15.98
C GLN A 30 17.09 3.07 -16.85
N PRO A 31 17.74 4.23 -16.60
CA PRO A 31 17.60 5.38 -17.49
C PRO A 31 18.11 4.99 -18.88
N THR A 32 17.24 5.12 -19.89
CA THR A 32 17.55 4.82 -21.28
C THR A 32 16.88 5.86 -22.16
N ASP A 33 17.55 6.22 -23.25
CA ASP A 33 17.04 7.15 -24.26
C ASP A 33 15.99 6.51 -25.19
N GLN A 34 15.61 5.26 -24.92
CA GLN A 34 14.61 4.51 -25.68
C GLN A 34 13.27 4.49 -24.94
N THR A 35 12.17 4.52 -25.70
CA THR A 35 10.84 4.28 -25.15
C THR A 35 10.74 2.82 -24.71
N VAL A 36 10.77 2.58 -23.38
CA VAL A 36 10.57 1.26 -22.80
C VAL A 36 9.15 1.17 -22.28
N THR A 37 8.41 0.15 -22.70
CA THR A 37 7.13 -0.19 -22.09
C THR A 37 7.40 -0.87 -20.75
N ILE A 38 7.16 -0.16 -19.65
CA ILE A 38 7.22 -0.72 -18.31
C ILE A 38 5.92 -1.50 -18.08
N GLU A 39 5.97 -2.82 -18.25
CA GLU A 39 4.87 -3.67 -17.82
C GLU A 39 4.90 -3.80 -16.29
N PRO A 40 3.84 -3.40 -15.57
CA PRO A 40 3.81 -3.46 -14.11
C PRO A 40 3.74 -4.91 -13.66
N LYS A 41 4.91 -5.51 -13.36
CA LYS A 41 5.04 -6.90 -12.90
C LYS A 41 4.36 -7.12 -11.56
N TYR A 42 4.28 -6.09 -10.72
CA TYR A 42 3.65 -6.16 -9.39
C TYR A 42 2.32 -5.41 -9.33
N GLY A 43 1.77 -4.96 -10.46
CA GLY A 43 0.54 -4.15 -10.48
C GLY A 43 -0.65 -4.81 -9.78
N ARG A 44 -0.75 -6.15 -9.85
CA ARG A 44 -1.80 -6.91 -9.15
C ARG A 44 -1.57 -6.95 -7.64
N ALA A 45 -0.34 -7.21 -7.21
CA ALA A 45 0.04 -7.23 -5.79
C ALA A 45 -0.06 -5.84 -5.14
N MET A 46 0.34 -4.79 -5.85
CA MET A 46 0.16 -3.40 -5.41
C MET A 46 -1.30 -3.03 -5.29
N LYS A 47 -2.14 -3.47 -6.23
CA LYS A 47 -3.59 -3.24 -6.17
C LYS A 47 -4.20 -3.91 -4.95
N ASP A 48 -3.88 -5.18 -4.72
CA ASP A 48 -4.40 -5.93 -3.56
C ASP A 48 -3.94 -5.30 -2.22
N LEU A 49 -2.67 -4.84 -2.13
CA LEU A 49 -2.16 -4.12 -0.97
C LEU A 49 -2.84 -2.75 -0.79
N SER A 50 -3.06 -2.01 -1.88
CA SER A 50 -3.76 -0.72 -1.84
C SER A 50 -5.20 -0.87 -1.38
N ASP A 51 -5.90 -1.88 -1.87
CA ASP A 51 -7.29 -2.19 -1.48
C ASP A 51 -7.35 -2.60 0.01
N LYS A 52 -6.35 -3.35 0.49
CA LYS A 52 -6.21 -3.70 1.91
C LYS A 52 -5.97 -2.46 2.77
N CYS A 53 -5.10 -1.54 2.35
CA CYS A 53 -4.88 -0.27 3.05
C CYS A 53 -6.16 0.58 3.09
N ALA A 54 -6.88 0.69 1.98
CA ALA A 54 -8.15 1.43 1.91
C ALA A 54 -9.21 0.86 2.87
N ASN A 55 -9.32 -0.47 2.94
CA ASN A 55 -10.24 -1.14 3.86
C ASN A 55 -9.86 -0.86 5.34
N LEU A 56 -8.59 -1.03 5.71
CA LEU A 56 -8.13 -0.73 7.07
C LEU A 56 -8.35 0.73 7.45
N ASN A 57 -8.13 1.67 6.52
CA ASN A 57 -8.40 3.09 6.74
C ASN A 57 -9.90 3.36 6.95
N MET A 58 -10.77 2.76 6.13
CA MET A 58 -12.23 2.88 6.28
C MET A 58 -12.70 2.38 7.65
N ILE A 59 -12.15 1.26 8.14
CA ILE A 59 -12.46 0.74 9.47
C ILE A 59 -12.00 1.72 10.55
N LEU A 60 -10.81 2.30 10.43
CA LEU A 60 -10.29 3.29 11.39
C LEU A 60 -11.16 4.55 11.43
N GLU A 61 -11.63 5.03 10.28
CA GLU A 61 -12.54 6.18 10.18
C GLU A 61 -13.90 5.87 10.81
N ALA A 62 -14.47 4.70 10.54
CA ALA A 62 -15.72 4.27 11.15
C ALA A 62 -15.62 4.14 12.67
N MET A 63 -14.50 3.63 13.19
CA MET A 63 -14.24 3.58 14.63
C MET A 63 -14.17 4.99 15.23
N ALA A 64 -13.43 5.90 14.60
CA ALA A 64 -13.31 7.28 15.06
C ALA A 64 -14.65 8.02 15.04
N ALA A 65 -15.49 7.77 14.04
CA ALA A 65 -16.83 8.35 13.93
C ALA A 65 -17.84 7.77 14.94
N SER A 66 -17.58 6.57 15.49
CA SER A 66 -18.41 5.94 16.52
C SER A 66 -17.98 6.26 17.96
N GLU A 67 -16.83 6.94 18.11
CA GLU A 67 -16.25 7.33 19.40
C GLU A 67 -16.65 8.77 19.81
N ASP A 68 -17.29 9.52 18.89
CA ASP A 68 -18.02 10.78 19.12
C ASP A 68 -19.52 10.50 19.31
#